data_AF-A0A841F8Z4-F1
#
_entry.id   AF-A0A841F8Z4-F1
#
_cell.length_a   1.000
_cell.length_b   1.000
_cell.length_c   1.000
_cell.angle_alpha   90.00
_cell.angle_beta   90.00
_cell.angle_gamma   90.00
#
_symmetry.space_group_name_H-M   'P 1'
#
loop_
_entity.id
_entity.type
_entity.pdbx_description
1 polymer ?
#
loop_
_entity_poly.entity_id
_entity_poly.type
_entity_poly.pdbx_seq_one_letter_code
_entity_poly.pdbx_strand_id
1 'polypeptide(L)'
;MADTIIREATEADRPAIDAILTESWGRPYIAVGGRGVVLTGQPALVALLGDEVVGVLVYRVDGDALEVLTINSRAGGAGTGMITAARDHAVSLGLRRLWLVTTNNNSQALRFYQRNGLHLVAVRTGAVAASRKAKPGIALTDADGHAISDELVLEMRLDGVENPYDEPGQAAAVALTRLLSWQGGETDLWPLLADPRATVDVVRGLARPFMGTVDVVLGPDPGGVLFGPLVARELEVPFAPVCRDRRFFFKGPHERASAQAGADELHAHRAALSDGARVLLVDDWSETGSTVRGVAELVAGTGAELVGVSYLVDSLRPEVRAGLEAQGIEVRGLVAVDEFTRR
;
A
#
# COMPACT_ATOMS: atom_id res chain seq x y z
N MET A 1 -15.27 -8.60 -19.30
CA MET A 1 -15.98 -7.32 -19.08
C MET A 1 -15.13 -6.26 -19.75
N ALA A 2 -15.72 -5.28 -20.43
CA ALA A 2 -14.92 -4.21 -21.03
C ALA A 2 -14.34 -3.33 -19.91
N ASP A 3 -13.02 -3.12 -19.93
CA ASP A 3 -12.34 -2.31 -18.93
C ASP A 3 -12.65 -0.83 -19.14
N THR A 4 -12.81 -0.10 -18.03
CA THR A 4 -13.08 1.33 -18.08
C THR A 4 -11.77 2.09 -18.30
N ILE A 5 -11.75 3.01 -19.26
CA ILE A 5 -10.60 3.89 -19.53
C ILE A 5 -10.82 5.20 -18.78
N ILE A 6 -9.80 5.71 -18.08
CA ILE A 6 -9.91 6.98 -17.35
C ILE A 6 -8.95 7.99 -17.95
N ARG A 7 -9.46 9.20 -18.21
CA ARG A 7 -8.68 10.32 -18.74
C ARG A 7 -9.22 11.65 -18.24
N GLU A 8 -8.45 12.71 -18.45
CA GLU A 8 -8.94 14.07 -18.27
C GLU A 8 -10.12 14.35 -19.21
N ALA A 9 -11.10 15.09 -18.68
CA ALA A 9 -12.26 15.55 -19.41
C ALA A 9 -11.88 16.62 -20.43
N THR A 10 -12.50 16.54 -21.60
CA THR A 10 -12.43 17.52 -22.67
C THR A 10 -13.73 18.31 -22.74
N GLU A 11 -13.77 19.34 -23.59
CA GLU A 11 -14.99 20.12 -23.79
C GLU A 11 -16.14 19.28 -24.39
N ALA A 12 -15.82 18.24 -25.15
CA ALA A 12 -16.81 17.31 -25.70
C ALA A 12 -17.51 16.47 -24.61
N ASP A 13 -16.86 16.26 -23.47
CA ASP A 13 -17.42 15.45 -22.37
C ASP A 13 -18.39 16.24 -21.48
N ARG A 14 -18.42 17.58 -21.58
CA ARG A 14 -19.19 18.46 -20.69
C ARG A 14 -20.67 18.12 -20.61
N PRO A 15 -21.40 17.88 -21.72
CA PRO A 15 -22.82 17.53 -21.64
C PRO A 15 -23.07 16.24 -20.87
N ALA A 16 -22.21 15.23 -21.04
CA ALA A 16 -22.33 13.95 -20.34
C ALA A 16 -22.00 14.10 -18.84
N ILE A 17 -20.98 14.89 -18.51
CA ILE A 17 -20.63 15.23 -17.13
C ILE A 17 -21.81 15.92 -16.44
N ASP A 18 -22.36 16.98 -17.04
CA ASP A 18 -23.48 17.72 -16.44
C ASP A 18 -24.72 16.84 -16.27
N ALA A 19 -24.97 15.90 -17.18
CA ALA A 19 -26.05 14.92 -17.06
C ALA A 19 -25.85 14.00 -15.85
N ILE A 20 -24.65 13.41 -15.68
CA ILE A 20 -24.32 12.56 -14.53
C ILE A 20 -24.44 13.36 -13.22
N LEU A 21 -23.91 14.58 -13.18
CA LEU A 21 -23.97 15.43 -11.99
C LEU A 21 -25.39 15.85 -11.64
N THR A 22 -26.23 16.12 -12.64
CA THR A 22 -27.64 16.45 -12.45
C THR A 22 -28.42 15.25 -11.92
N GLU A 23 -28.20 14.05 -12.46
CA GLU A 23 -28.77 12.81 -11.92
C GLU A 23 -28.35 12.58 -10.47
N SER A 24 -27.07 12.78 -10.15
CA SER A 24 -26.52 12.48 -8.82
C SER A 24 -26.93 13.50 -7.75
N TRP A 25 -27.03 14.79 -8.10
CA TRP A 25 -27.17 15.88 -7.13
C TRP A 25 -28.40 16.77 -7.35
N GLY A 26 -29.24 16.44 -8.34
CA GLY A 26 -30.38 17.24 -8.82
C GLY A 26 -29.99 18.44 -9.68
N ARG A 27 -28.78 18.96 -9.50
CA ARG A 27 -28.12 20.00 -10.31
C ARG A 27 -26.61 19.92 -10.07
N PRO A 28 -25.74 20.43 -10.98
CA PRO A 28 -24.28 20.42 -10.82
C PRO A 28 -23.79 21.45 -9.78
N TYR A 29 -24.26 21.30 -8.53
CA TYR A 29 -23.96 22.17 -7.40
C TYR A 29 -23.93 21.37 -6.11
N ILE A 30 -22.84 21.50 -5.35
CA ILE A 30 -22.65 20.86 -4.05
C ILE A 30 -22.39 21.91 -2.98
N ALA A 31 -22.44 21.50 -1.71
CA ALA A 31 -21.90 22.29 -0.62
C ALA A 31 -20.86 21.46 0.13
N VAL A 32 -19.70 22.07 0.34
CA VAL A 32 -18.55 21.42 0.98
C VAL A 32 -17.76 22.46 1.78
N GLY A 33 -17.39 22.14 3.02
CA GLY A 33 -16.63 23.06 3.87
C GLY A 33 -17.39 24.36 4.15
N GLY A 34 -18.72 24.30 4.23
CA GLY A 34 -19.58 25.47 4.42
C GLY A 34 -19.74 26.37 3.19
N ARG A 35 -19.22 25.98 2.02
CA ARG A 35 -19.28 26.77 0.79
C ARG A 35 -20.08 26.06 -0.29
N GLY A 36 -20.85 26.82 -1.04
CA GLY A 36 -21.52 26.35 -2.24
C GLY A 36 -20.56 26.32 -3.43
N VAL A 37 -20.51 25.22 -4.16
CA VAL A 37 -19.61 25.02 -5.30
C VAL A 37 -20.41 24.61 -6.52
N VAL A 38 -20.29 25.41 -7.58
CA VAL A 38 -20.78 25.06 -8.93
C VAL A 38 -19.76 24.11 -9.56
N LEU A 39 -20.23 22.95 -10.01
CA LEU A 39 -19.39 21.89 -10.58
C LEU A 39 -19.19 22.02 -12.09
N THR A 40 -20.14 22.64 -12.80
CA THR A 40 -20.03 22.85 -14.24
C THR A 40 -18.77 23.65 -14.58
N GLY A 41 -18.03 23.19 -15.58
CA GLY A 41 -16.79 23.82 -16.05
C GLY A 41 -15.54 23.53 -15.20
N GLN A 42 -15.68 22.92 -14.02
CA GLN A 42 -14.53 22.55 -13.19
C GLN A 42 -13.66 21.46 -13.88
N PRO A 43 -12.36 21.38 -13.55
CA PRO A 43 -11.52 20.25 -13.95
C PRO A 43 -12.13 18.91 -13.54
N ALA A 44 -12.05 17.92 -14.42
CA ALA A 44 -12.63 16.61 -14.17
C ALA A 44 -11.84 15.48 -14.84
N LEU A 45 -11.93 14.30 -14.25
CA LEU A 45 -11.58 13.03 -14.87
C LEU A 45 -12.87 12.31 -15.25
N VAL A 46 -12.89 11.66 -16.40
CA VAL A 46 -14.02 10.85 -16.88
C VAL A 46 -13.60 9.40 -17.00
N ALA A 47 -14.52 8.50 -16.61
CA ALA A 47 -14.41 7.07 -16.87
C ALA A 47 -15.26 6.73 -18.10
N LEU A 48 -14.64 6.09 -19.10
CA LEU A 48 -15.27 5.69 -20.35
C LEU A 48 -15.43 4.18 -20.45
N LEU A 49 -16.61 3.73 -20.84
CA LEU A 49 -16.88 2.35 -21.25
C LEU A 49 -17.15 2.36 -22.76
N GLY A 50 -16.15 1.98 -23.56
CA GLY A 50 -16.16 2.31 -24.98
C GLY A 50 -16.07 3.83 -25.16
N ASP A 51 -17.04 4.42 -25.87
CA ASP A 51 -17.13 5.89 -26.07
C ASP A 51 -18.09 6.57 -25.09
N GLU A 52 -18.76 5.81 -24.22
CA GLU A 52 -19.73 6.37 -23.28
C GLU A 52 -19.05 6.80 -21.97
N VAL A 53 -19.31 8.03 -21.54
CA VAL A 53 -18.92 8.52 -20.21
C VAL A 53 -19.83 7.88 -19.16
N VAL A 54 -19.28 6.98 -18.36
CA VAL A 54 -19.99 6.22 -17.32
C VAL A 54 -19.62 6.66 -15.90
N GLY A 55 -18.68 7.60 -15.76
CA GLY A 55 -18.31 8.16 -14.45
C GLY A 55 -17.57 9.47 -14.58
N VAL A 56 -17.64 10.27 -13.52
CA VAL A 56 -16.97 11.55 -13.40
C VAL A 56 -16.41 11.75 -12.00
N LEU A 57 -15.17 12.23 -11.93
CA LEU A 57 -14.54 12.80 -10.74
C LEU A 57 -14.24 14.26 -11.01
N VAL A 58 -14.86 15.17 -10.27
CA VAL A 58 -14.62 16.61 -10.37
C VAL A 58 -13.66 17.02 -9.26
N TYR A 59 -12.63 17.79 -9.60
CA TYR A 59 -11.61 18.22 -8.66
C TYR A 59 -11.26 19.69 -8.81
N ARG A 60 -10.55 20.21 -7.82
CA ARG A 60 -9.81 21.48 -7.92
C ARG A 60 -8.41 21.31 -7.33
N VAL A 61 -7.48 22.13 -7.80
CA VAL A 61 -6.16 22.26 -7.19
C VAL A 61 -6.15 23.51 -6.35
N ASP A 62 -5.76 23.38 -5.09
CA ASP A 62 -5.60 24.49 -4.15
C ASP A 62 -4.25 24.34 -3.44
N GLY A 63 -3.33 25.27 -3.70
CA GLY A 63 -1.95 25.20 -3.21
C GLY A 63 -1.24 23.92 -3.65
N ASP A 64 -0.82 23.11 -2.68
CA ASP A 64 -0.09 21.85 -2.86
C ASP A 64 -1.01 20.61 -2.82
N ALA A 65 -2.32 20.79 -3.02
CA ALA A 65 -3.32 19.76 -2.81
C ALA A 65 -4.33 19.65 -3.97
N LEU A 66 -4.71 18.42 -4.31
CA LEU A 66 -5.88 18.14 -5.15
C LEU A 66 -7.08 17.81 -4.25
N GLU A 67 -8.14 18.61 -4.33
CA GLU A 67 -9.40 18.35 -3.63
C GLU A 67 -10.39 17.68 -4.58
N VAL A 68 -10.85 16.48 -4.23
CA VAL A 68 -11.96 15.83 -4.92
C VAL A 68 -13.26 16.43 -4.42
N LEU A 69 -13.95 17.16 -5.30
CA LEU A 69 -15.22 17.83 -5.00
C LEU A 69 -16.38 16.83 -5.06
N THR A 70 -16.37 15.94 -6.06
CA THR A 70 -17.35 14.86 -6.17
C THR A 70 -16.82 13.73 -7.05
N ILE A 71 -17.32 12.52 -6.81
CA ILE A 71 -17.08 11.33 -7.62
C ILE A 71 -18.41 10.59 -7.78
N ASN A 72 -18.79 10.29 -9.02
CA ASN A 72 -20.03 9.60 -9.34
C ASN A 72 -19.77 8.62 -10.47
N SER A 73 -20.31 7.40 -10.38
CA SER A 73 -20.15 6.39 -11.42
C SER A 73 -21.37 5.49 -11.53
N ARG A 74 -21.70 5.12 -12.77
CA ARG A 74 -22.74 4.16 -13.13
C ARG A 74 -22.18 2.75 -13.38
N ALA A 75 -20.86 2.59 -13.42
CA ALA A 75 -20.19 1.32 -13.70
C ALA A 75 -19.42 0.82 -12.46
N GLY A 76 -19.55 -0.47 -12.14
CA GLY A 76 -18.81 -1.12 -11.06
C GLY A 76 -17.29 -1.04 -11.31
N GLY A 77 -16.52 -0.65 -10.30
CA GLY A 77 -15.05 -0.57 -10.37
C GLY A 77 -14.48 0.75 -10.91
N ALA A 78 -15.24 1.51 -11.70
CA ALA A 78 -14.77 2.78 -12.26
C ALA A 78 -14.44 3.84 -11.20
N GLY A 79 -15.08 3.80 -10.02
CA GLY A 79 -14.75 4.68 -8.90
C GLY A 79 -13.30 4.52 -8.40
N THR A 80 -12.85 3.29 -8.20
CA THR A 80 -11.48 2.99 -7.75
C THR A 80 -10.45 3.43 -8.77
N GLY A 81 -10.72 3.18 -10.05
CA GLY A 81 -9.88 3.70 -11.12
C GLY A 81 -9.78 5.22 -11.08
N MET A 82 -10.91 5.94 -10.90
CA MET A 82 -10.90 7.41 -10.89
C MET A 82 -10.11 7.98 -9.71
N ILE A 83 -10.16 7.38 -8.51
CA ILE A 83 -9.30 7.78 -7.39
C ILE A 83 -7.83 7.54 -7.71
N THR A 84 -7.50 6.40 -8.31
CA THR A 84 -6.12 6.09 -8.74
C THR A 84 -5.62 7.12 -9.76
N ALA A 85 -6.43 7.43 -10.76
CA ALA A 85 -6.09 8.44 -11.77
C ALA A 85 -5.97 9.85 -11.18
N ALA A 86 -6.83 10.22 -10.22
CA ALA A 86 -6.71 11.51 -9.52
C ALA A 86 -5.44 11.60 -8.69
N ARG A 87 -5.05 10.51 -8.02
CA ARG A 87 -3.77 10.40 -7.32
C ARG A 87 -2.61 10.59 -8.29
N ASP A 88 -2.59 9.85 -9.39
CA ASP A 88 -1.48 9.88 -10.36
C ASP A 88 -1.38 11.25 -11.05
N HIS A 89 -2.53 11.89 -11.32
CA HIS A 89 -2.58 13.27 -11.80
C HIS A 89 -2.08 14.28 -10.76
N ALA A 90 -2.48 14.17 -9.50
CA ALA A 90 -1.95 15.04 -8.43
C ALA A 90 -0.43 14.92 -8.31
N VAL A 91 0.10 13.72 -8.52
CA VAL A 91 1.53 13.41 -8.44
C VAL A 91 2.30 13.96 -9.62
N SER A 92 1.75 13.86 -10.84
CA SER A 92 2.39 14.44 -12.02
C SER A 92 2.46 15.97 -11.93
N LEU A 93 1.53 16.59 -11.19
CA LEU A 93 1.54 18.01 -10.85
C LEU A 93 2.47 18.37 -9.66
N GLY A 94 3.11 17.40 -9.02
CA GLY A 94 3.99 17.61 -7.86
C GLY A 94 3.25 18.00 -6.58
N LEU A 95 1.96 17.70 -6.48
CA LEU A 95 1.15 17.98 -5.29
C LEU A 95 1.50 17.01 -4.16
N ARG A 96 1.36 17.49 -2.92
CA ARG A 96 1.72 16.73 -1.70
C ARG A 96 0.58 15.91 -1.15
N ARG A 97 -0.67 16.21 -1.51
CA ARG A 97 -1.84 15.46 -1.03
C ARG A 97 -3.01 15.47 -1.99
N LEU A 98 -3.82 14.42 -1.90
CA LEU A 98 -5.17 14.34 -2.44
C LEU A 98 -6.13 14.27 -1.25
N TRP A 99 -7.20 15.05 -1.24
CA TRP A 99 -8.13 15.08 -0.10
C TRP A 99 -9.57 15.33 -0.54
N LEU A 100 -10.52 15.07 0.37
CA LEU A 100 -11.93 15.30 0.14
C LEU A 100 -12.69 15.47 1.45
N VAL A 101 -13.96 15.86 1.31
CA VAL A 101 -14.90 15.96 2.43
C VAL A 101 -16.17 15.18 2.10
N THR A 102 -16.69 14.45 3.07
CA THR A 102 -17.99 13.79 2.98
C THR A 102 -18.80 14.01 4.27
N THR A 103 -20.09 13.72 4.27
CA THR A 103 -20.94 13.86 5.46
C THR A 103 -20.88 12.61 6.33
N ASN A 104 -21.12 12.76 7.63
CA ASN A 104 -21.11 11.67 8.61
C ASN A 104 -22.06 10.49 8.29
N ASN A 105 -23.14 10.74 7.55
CA ASN A 105 -24.06 9.67 7.13
C ASN A 105 -23.56 8.85 5.93
N ASN A 106 -22.51 9.27 5.25
CA ASN A 106 -22.04 8.61 4.04
C ASN A 106 -21.07 7.45 4.35
N SER A 107 -21.56 6.48 5.13
CA SER A 107 -20.76 5.33 5.57
C SER A 107 -20.25 4.46 4.40
N GLN A 108 -21.01 4.37 3.31
CA GLN A 108 -20.58 3.68 2.10
C GLN A 108 -19.40 4.39 1.43
N ALA A 109 -19.45 5.71 1.28
CA ALA A 109 -18.34 6.47 0.72
C ALA A 109 -17.12 6.43 1.64
N LEU A 110 -17.30 6.52 2.97
CA LEU A 110 -16.21 6.37 3.93
C LEU A 110 -15.44 5.05 3.71
N ARG A 111 -16.15 3.92 3.66
CA ARG A 111 -15.55 2.61 3.37
C ARG A 111 -14.86 2.57 2.00
N PHE A 112 -15.49 3.17 0.99
CA PHE A 112 -14.91 3.25 -0.36
C PHE A 112 -13.59 4.03 -0.35
N TYR A 113 -13.54 5.22 0.25
CA TYR A 113 -12.34 6.06 0.27
C TYR A 113 -11.20 5.43 1.07
N GLN A 114 -11.50 4.81 2.21
CA GLN A 114 -10.51 4.07 3.01
C GLN A 114 -9.90 2.91 2.23
N ARG A 115 -10.72 2.13 1.51
CA ARG A 115 -10.23 1.06 0.63
C ARG A 115 -9.34 1.56 -0.51
N ASN A 116 -9.46 2.83 -0.89
CA ASN A 116 -8.65 3.46 -1.92
C ASN A 116 -7.52 4.32 -1.33
N GLY A 117 -7.14 4.12 -0.06
CA GLY A 117 -5.95 4.72 0.56
C GLY A 117 -6.13 6.15 1.09
N LEU A 118 -7.37 6.65 1.22
CA LEU A 118 -7.64 7.90 1.93
C LEU A 118 -7.97 7.63 3.39
N HIS A 119 -7.39 8.44 4.28
CA HIS A 119 -7.53 8.30 5.72
C HIS A 119 -8.39 9.41 6.31
N LEU A 120 -9.18 9.10 7.34
CA LEU A 120 -9.94 10.11 8.08
C LEU A 120 -8.97 10.94 8.93
N VAL A 121 -8.78 12.21 8.56
CA VAL A 121 -7.82 13.10 9.23
C VAL A 121 -8.48 14.15 10.13
N ALA A 122 -9.77 14.42 9.93
CA ALA A 122 -10.53 15.31 10.80
C ALA A 122 -12.03 15.03 10.77
N VAL A 123 -12.71 15.31 11.88
CA VAL A 123 -14.16 15.44 11.97
C VAL A 123 -14.49 16.90 12.29
N ARG A 124 -15.22 17.56 11.39
CA ARG A 124 -15.68 18.93 11.59
C ARG A 124 -17.11 18.89 12.14
N THR A 125 -17.21 18.90 13.47
CA THR A 125 -18.47 18.79 14.18
C THR A 125 -19.41 19.96 13.86
N GLY A 126 -20.66 19.68 13.49
CA GLY A 126 -21.68 20.68 13.16
C GLY A 126 -21.46 21.44 11.84
N ALA A 127 -20.43 21.09 11.06
CA ALA A 127 -20.07 21.83 9.84
C ALA A 127 -21.16 21.81 8.76
N VAL A 128 -22.03 20.79 8.76
CA VAL A 128 -23.14 20.69 7.81
C VAL A 128 -24.12 21.86 7.95
N ALA A 129 -24.21 22.50 9.12
CA ALA A 129 -25.04 23.69 9.31
C ALA A 129 -24.63 24.84 8.38
N ALA A 130 -23.32 25.05 8.17
CA ALA A 130 -22.84 26.04 7.21
C ALA A 130 -23.13 25.59 5.77
N SER A 131 -22.91 24.31 5.46
CA SER A 131 -23.20 23.75 4.13
C SER A 131 -24.69 23.83 3.78
N ARG A 132 -25.60 23.72 4.76
CA ARG A 132 -27.05 23.96 4.60
C ARG A 132 -27.39 25.40 4.28
N LYS A 133 -26.66 26.39 4.80
CA LYS A 133 -26.88 27.79 4.41
C LYS A 133 -26.59 27.99 2.92
N ALA A 134 -25.57 27.32 2.39
CA ALA A 134 -25.24 27.36 0.96
C ALA A 134 -26.15 26.48 0.10
N LYS A 135 -26.55 25.30 0.60
CA LYS A 135 -27.46 24.36 -0.06
C LYS A 135 -28.58 23.95 0.91
N PRO A 136 -29.68 24.73 1.01
CA PRO A 136 -30.77 24.47 1.96
C PRO A 136 -31.44 23.11 1.82
N GLY A 137 -31.32 22.45 0.66
CA GLY A 137 -31.88 21.13 0.40
C GLY A 137 -31.13 19.94 1.03
N ILE A 138 -30.09 20.15 1.83
CA ILE A 138 -29.42 19.04 2.54
C ILE A 138 -30.33 18.55 3.68
N ALA A 139 -30.75 17.29 3.62
CA ALA A 139 -31.60 16.64 4.61
C ALA A 139 -31.05 16.77 6.05
N LEU A 140 -31.95 16.84 7.04
CA LEU A 140 -31.58 16.91 8.46
C LEU A 140 -31.08 15.57 9.00
N THR A 141 -31.69 14.49 8.53
CA THR A 141 -31.38 13.11 8.93
C THR A 141 -31.18 12.23 7.71
N ASP A 142 -30.49 11.11 7.89
CA ASP A 142 -30.41 10.05 6.88
C ASP A 142 -31.64 9.12 6.93
N ALA A 143 -31.62 8.07 6.10
CA ALA A 143 -32.71 7.10 5.98
C ALA A 143 -32.96 6.31 7.28
N ASP A 144 -31.96 6.18 8.14
CA ASP A 144 -32.02 5.49 9.43
C ASP A 144 -32.37 6.44 10.59
N GLY A 145 -32.55 7.74 10.30
CA GLY A 145 -32.91 8.77 11.28
C GLY A 145 -31.73 9.39 12.01
N HIS A 146 -30.48 9.10 11.64
CA HIS A 146 -29.31 9.74 12.24
C HIS A 146 -29.12 11.16 11.72
N ALA A 147 -28.71 12.07 12.59
CA ALA A 147 -28.50 13.45 12.23
C ALA A 147 -27.32 13.61 11.25
N ILE A 148 -27.56 14.35 10.16
CA ILE A 148 -26.51 14.77 9.24
C ILE A 148 -25.91 16.08 9.78
N SER A 149 -24.97 15.99 10.71
CA SER A 149 -24.42 17.13 11.44
C SER A 149 -23.00 17.49 11.03
N ASP A 150 -22.19 16.49 10.73
CA ASP A 150 -20.73 16.62 10.70
C ASP A 150 -20.17 16.35 9.31
N GLU A 151 -19.03 16.97 9.04
CA GLU A 151 -18.21 16.71 7.85
C GLU A 151 -16.98 15.89 8.25
N LEU A 152 -16.74 14.81 7.51
CA LEU A 152 -15.57 13.95 7.61
C LEU A 152 -14.56 14.39 6.55
N VAL A 153 -13.33 14.69 6.96
CA VAL A 153 -12.25 15.10 6.07
C VAL A 153 -11.31 13.93 5.87
N LEU A 154 -11.09 13.54 4.62
CA LEU A 154 -10.22 12.42 4.26
C LEU A 154 -9.04 12.89 3.41
N GLU A 155 -7.86 12.30 3.63
CA GLU A 155 -6.62 12.66 2.96
C GLU A 155 -5.77 11.43 2.59
N MET A 156 -5.15 11.51 1.42
CA MET A 156 -4.04 10.65 0.97
C MET A 156 -2.80 11.53 0.78
N ARG A 157 -1.71 11.21 1.47
CA ARG A 157 -0.42 11.86 1.29
C ARG A 157 0.28 11.33 0.04
N LEU A 158 0.92 12.23 -0.71
CA LEU A 158 1.57 11.94 -1.99
C LEU A 158 3.08 12.25 -1.95
N ASP A 159 3.53 12.95 -0.91
CA ASP A 159 4.90 13.41 -0.72
C ASP A 159 5.84 12.37 -0.09
N GLY A 160 5.41 11.11 -0.05
CA GLY A 160 6.18 10.00 0.53
C GLY A 160 6.33 10.07 2.06
N VAL A 161 5.83 11.14 2.69
CA VAL A 161 5.64 11.22 4.14
C VAL A 161 4.54 10.24 4.47
N GLU A 162 4.87 9.30 5.35
CA GLU A 162 3.98 8.26 5.81
C GLU A 162 2.65 8.84 6.31
N ASN A 163 1.57 8.11 6.05
CA ASN A 163 0.33 8.40 6.72
C ASN A 163 0.40 7.82 8.15
N PRO A 164 0.38 8.65 9.21
CA PRO A 164 0.48 8.15 10.58
C PRO A 164 -0.70 7.26 11.01
N TYR A 165 -1.72 7.13 10.17
CA TYR A 165 -2.89 6.27 10.37
C TYR A 165 -2.79 4.91 9.67
N ASP A 166 -1.77 4.66 8.84
CA ASP A 166 -1.51 3.33 8.29
C ASP A 166 -0.90 2.44 9.39
N GLU A 167 -1.46 1.25 9.60
CA GLU A 167 -0.76 0.21 10.38
C GLU A 167 0.55 -0.14 9.64
N PRO A 168 1.68 -0.37 10.35
CA PRO A 168 2.91 -0.81 9.72
C PRO A 168 2.67 -2.03 8.82
N GLY A 169 2.94 -1.89 7.52
CA GLY A 169 2.72 -2.95 6.54
C GLY A 169 1.34 -2.94 5.86
N GLN A 170 0.39 -2.08 6.23
CA GLN A 170 -0.93 -2.02 5.58
C GLN A 170 -0.84 -1.59 4.10
N ALA A 171 -0.11 -0.52 3.80
CA ALA A 171 0.13 -0.08 2.42
C ALA A 171 0.87 -1.15 1.61
N ALA A 172 1.81 -1.86 2.26
CA ALA A 172 2.56 -2.96 1.68
C ALA A 172 1.63 -4.14 1.32
N ALA A 173 0.72 -4.52 2.22
CA ALA A 173 -0.25 -5.57 1.98
C ALA A 173 -1.16 -5.24 0.79
N VAL A 174 -1.68 -4.02 0.74
CA VAL A 174 -2.49 -3.54 -0.41
C VAL A 174 -1.70 -3.61 -1.72
N ALA A 175 -0.43 -3.17 -1.70
CA ALA A 175 0.44 -3.24 -2.86
C ALA A 175 0.68 -4.68 -3.33
N LEU A 176 0.96 -5.60 -2.39
CA LEU A 176 1.18 -7.02 -2.67
C LEU A 176 -0.08 -7.70 -3.22
N THR A 177 -1.25 -7.50 -2.61
CA THR A 177 -2.51 -8.07 -3.12
C THR A 177 -2.82 -7.62 -4.55
N ARG A 178 -2.41 -6.40 -4.92
CA ARG A 178 -2.68 -5.83 -6.25
C ARG A 178 -1.68 -6.27 -7.31
N LEU A 179 -0.40 -6.36 -6.96
CA LEU A 179 0.70 -6.46 -7.93
C LEU A 179 1.41 -7.82 -7.90
N LEU A 180 1.39 -8.52 -6.77
CA LEU A 180 2.01 -9.84 -6.70
C LEU A 180 1.22 -10.81 -7.58
N SER A 181 1.92 -11.51 -8.45
CA SER A 181 1.32 -12.50 -9.35
C SER A 181 2.11 -13.80 -9.33
N TRP A 182 1.48 -14.88 -9.79
CA TRP A 182 2.08 -16.22 -9.76
C TRP A 182 2.16 -16.76 -11.18
N GLN A 183 3.35 -17.11 -11.63
CA GLN A 183 3.57 -17.65 -12.97
C GLN A 183 4.40 -18.93 -12.90
N GLY A 184 3.83 -20.03 -13.39
CA GLY A 184 4.57 -21.26 -13.61
C GLY A 184 5.13 -21.97 -12.37
N GLY A 185 4.63 -21.69 -11.16
CA GLY A 185 5.20 -22.25 -9.93
C GLY A 185 5.90 -21.22 -9.05
N GLU A 186 6.17 -20.04 -9.58
CA GLU A 186 7.05 -19.05 -8.96
C GLU A 186 6.35 -17.70 -8.79
N THR A 187 6.79 -16.97 -7.77
CA THR A 187 6.34 -15.60 -7.48
C THR A 187 6.92 -14.64 -8.52
N ASP A 188 6.06 -13.98 -9.28
CA ASP A 188 6.48 -12.91 -10.19
C ASP A 188 6.52 -11.57 -9.43
N LEU A 189 7.74 -11.18 -9.05
CA LEU A 189 8.03 -9.93 -8.34
C LEU A 189 8.14 -8.72 -9.29
N TRP A 190 8.14 -8.92 -10.61
CA TRP A 190 8.38 -7.83 -11.55
C TRP A 190 7.34 -6.70 -11.47
N PRO A 191 6.02 -6.96 -11.41
CA PRO A 191 5.02 -5.88 -11.32
C PRO A 191 5.18 -5.04 -10.05
N LEU A 192 5.65 -5.66 -8.96
CA LEU A 192 5.94 -4.97 -7.71
C LEU A 192 7.17 -4.06 -7.85
N LEU A 193 8.25 -4.57 -8.43
CA LEU A 193 9.49 -3.82 -8.65
C LEU A 193 9.33 -2.71 -9.71
N ALA A 194 8.41 -2.88 -10.66
CA ALA A 194 8.08 -1.90 -11.68
C ALA A 194 7.25 -0.72 -11.14
N ASP A 195 6.64 -0.83 -9.95
CA ASP A 195 5.94 0.26 -9.26
C ASP A 195 6.82 0.79 -8.10
N PRO A 196 7.48 1.96 -8.27
CA PRO A 196 8.37 2.51 -7.25
C PRO A 196 7.70 2.76 -5.91
N ARG A 197 6.39 3.06 -5.90
CA ARG A 197 5.65 3.30 -4.65
C ARG A 197 5.38 2.01 -3.92
N ALA A 198 4.91 1.01 -4.65
CA ALA A 198 4.68 -0.31 -4.10
C ALA A 198 5.98 -0.89 -3.51
N THR A 199 7.11 -0.68 -4.19
CA THR A 199 8.44 -1.05 -3.67
C THR A 199 8.77 -0.32 -2.36
N VAL A 200 8.54 1.01 -2.29
CA VAL A 200 8.75 1.78 -1.06
C VAL A 200 7.87 1.29 0.08
N ASP A 201 6.59 1.03 -0.19
CA ASP A 201 5.63 0.57 0.81
C ASP A 201 6.01 -0.81 1.35
N VAL A 202 6.41 -1.74 0.47
CA VAL A 202 6.90 -3.07 0.85
C VAL A 202 8.18 -3.00 1.67
N VAL A 203 9.18 -2.25 1.22
CA VAL A 203 10.45 -2.10 1.97
C VAL A 203 10.21 -1.54 3.37
N ARG A 204 9.34 -0.53 3.49
CA ARG A 204 8.96 0.05 4.78
C ARG A 204 8.25 -0.97 5.66
N GLY A 205 7.29 -1.71 5.11
CA GLY A 205 6.58 -2.76 5.84
C GLY A 205 7.53 -3.83 6.38
N LEU A 206 8.52 -4.26 5.59
CA LEU A 206 9.50 -5.27 5.99
C LEU A 206 10.46 -4.76 7.07
N ALA A 207 10.84 -3.47 6.99
CA ALA A 207 11.84 -2.85 7.85
C ALA A 207 11.28 -2.43 9.22
N ARG A 208 10.15 -1.71 9.23
CA ARG A 208 9.65 -0.97 10.41
C ARG A 208 9.53 -1.77 11.69
N PRO A 209 9.01 -3.01 11.69
CA PRO A 209 8.93 -3.80 12.91
C PRO A 209 10.29 -3.99 13.61
N PHE A 210 11.39 -3.85 12.85
CA PHE A 210 12.75 -4.10 13.30
C PHE A 210 13.62 -2.83 13.43
N MET A 211 13.04 -1.63 13.30
CA MET A 211 13.79 -0.38 13.43
C MET A 211 14.45 -0.26 14.81
N GLY A 212 15.78 -0.10 14.82
CA GLY A 212 16.59 0.01 16.03
C GLY A 212 16.80 -1.31 16.80
N THR A 213 16.24 -2.43 16.33
CA THR A 213 16.33 -3.73 17.01
C THR A 213 17.35 -4.69 16.36
N VAL A 214 17.90 -4.33 15.20
CA VAL A 214 18.84 -5.17 14.44
C VAL A 214 20.10 -4.39 14.07
N ASP A 215 21.18 -5.12 13.80
CA ASP A 215 22.50 -4.59 13.46
C ASP A 215 22.96 -4.98 12.05
N VAL A 216 22.32 -5.97 11.42
CA VAL A 216 22.61 -6.42 10.05
C VAL A 216 21.39 -7.11 9.43
N VAL A 217 21.21 -6.92 8.12
CA VAL A 217 20.21 -7.65 7.33
C VAL A 217 20.88 -8.73 6.50
N LEU A 218 20.37 -9.97 6.59
CA LEU A 218 20.69 -11.07 5.70
C LEU A 218 19.59 -11.27 4.66
N GLY A 219 19.97 -11.43 3.40
CA GLY A 219 19.05 -11.71 2.29
C GLY A 219 19.44 -12.96 1.52
N PRO A 220 18.66 -14.06 1.60
CA PRO A 220 18.87 -15.24 0.77
C PRO A 220 18.66 -14.99 -0.73
N ASP A 221 19.47 -15.63 -1.57
CA ASP A 221 19.34 -15.57 -3.03
C ASP A 221 18.16 -16.42 -3.55
N PRO A 222 17.36 -15.96 -4.54
CA PRO A 222 17.40 -14.62 -5.15
C PRO A 222 16.49 -13.58 -4.51
N GLY A 223 15.39 -14.00 -3.87
CA GLY A 223 14.33 -13.10 -3.39
C GLY A 223 14.81 -12.11 -2.34
N GLY A 224 15.45 -12.60 -1.27
CA GLY A 224 16.05 -11.77 -0.23
C GLY A 224 17.16 -10.82 -0.71
N VAL A 225 17.83 -11.10 -1.82
CA VAL A 225 18.84 -10.19 -2.41
C VAL A 225 18.19 -8.99 -3.12
N LEU A 226 16.93 -9.12 -3.58
CA LEU A 226 16.20 -8.00 -4.21
C LEU A 226 15.74 -6.95 -3.18
N PHE A 227 15.21 -7.39 -2.05
CA PHE A 227 14.63 -6.50 -1.02
C PHE A 227 15.57 -6.23 0.14
N GLY A 228 16.44 -7.18 0.51
CA GLY A 228 17.34 -7.08 1.65
C GLY A 228 18.22 -5.82 1.66
N PRO A 229 18.87 -5.43 0.55
CA PRO A 229 19.65 -4.19 0.49
C PRO A 229 18.81 -2.93 0.72
N LEU A 230 17.55 -2.92 0.25
CA LEU A 230 16.65 -1.78 0.41
C LEU A 230 16.14 -1.69 1.86
N VAL A 231 15.86 -2.83 2.48
CA VAL A 231 15.49 -2.92 3.90
C VAL A 231 16.66 -2.51 4.79
N ALA A 232 17.88 -2.97 4.49
CA ALA A 232 19.08 -2.56 5.21
C ALA A 232 19.32 -1.04 5.14
N ARG A 233 19.08 -0.44 3.98
CA ARG A 233 19.12 1.02 3.80
C ARG A 233 18.05 1.72 4.66
N GLU A 234 16.83 1.21 4.67
CA GLU A 234 15.73 1.78 5.47
C GLU A 234 16.00 1.68 6.99
N LEU A 235 16.70 0.63 7.41
CA LEU A 235 17.12 0.38 8.80
C LEU A 235 18.44 1.05 9.19
N GLU A 236 19.15 1.63 8.22
CA GLU A 236 20.50 2.20 8.38
C GLU A 236 21.55 1.19 8.92
N VAL A 237 21.46 -0.07 8.50
CA VAL A 237 22.38 -1.15 8.88
C VAL A 237 23.05 -1.79 7.65
N PRO A 238 24.16 -2.52 7.81
CA PRO A 238 24.75 -3.30 6.72
C PRO A 238 23.82 -4.38 6.17
N PHE A 239 23.98 -4.67 4.87
CA PHE A 239 23.39 -5.84 4.21
C PHE A 239 24.46 -6.89 3.93
N ALA A 240 24.12 -8.16 4.08
CA ALA A 240 24.91 -9.27 3.58
C ALA A 240 24.06 -10.34 2.87
N PRO A 241 24.43 -10.75 1.65
CA PRO A 241 23.72 -11.79 0.93
C PRO A 241 24.02 -13.17 1.53
N VAL A 242 23.03 -14.05 1.50
CA VAL A 242 23.18 -15.48 1.79
C VAL A 242 22.99 -16.24 0.48
N CYS A 243 24.01 -16.94 0.01
CA CYS A 243 23.97 -17.58 -1.32
C CYS A 243 24.24 -19.07 -1.24
N ARG A 244 23.65 -19.83 -2.17
CA ARG A 244 23.99 -21.24 -2.41
C ARG A 244 25.19 -21.38 -3.35
N ASP A 245 25.32 -20.47 -4.32
CA ASP A 245 26.47 -20.40 -5.22
C ASP A 245 27.45 -19.31 -4.81
N ARG A 246 28.69 -19.70 -4.53
CA ARG A 246 29.75 -18.80 -4.05
C ARG A 246 30.27 -17.83 -5.12
N ARG A 247 30.01 -18.09 -6.41
CA ARG A 247 30.69 -17.42 -7.53
C ARG A 247 30.35 -15.93 -7.67
N PHE A 248 29.18 -15.51 -7.19
CA PHE A 248 28.68 -14.16 -7.48
C PHE A 248 29.02 -13.10 -6.42
N PHE A 249 29.18 -13.48 -5.15
CA PHE A 249 29.32 -12.51 -4.06
C PHE A 249 30.60 -12.60 -3.23
N PHE A 250 31.34 -13.72 -3.26
CA PHE A 250 32.39 -13.95 -2.27
C PHE A 250 33.81 -13.97 -2.84
N LYS A 251 34.61 -12.99 -2.40
CA LYS A 251 36.08 -13.06 -2.32
C LYS A 251 36.47 -12.87 -0.84
N GLY A 252 36.76 -13.94 -0.10
CA GLY A 252 37.15 -13.86 1.33
C GLY A 252 36.65 -15.00 2.22
N PRO A 253 36.91 -14.93 3.54
CA PRO A 253 36.40 -15.88 4.53
C PRO A 253 34.86 -15.85 4.63
N HIS A 254 34.24 -17.02 4.68
CA HIS A 254 32.79 -17.19 4.73
C HIS A 254 32.44 -18.30 5.70
N GLU A 255 31.24 -18.20 6.26
CA GLU A 255 30.62 -19.25 7.06
C GLU A 255 29.75 -20.13 6.16
N ARG A 256 29.53 -21.36 6.60
CA ARG A 256 28.75 -22.36 5.86
C ARG A 256 27.87 -23.18 6.79
N ALA A 257 26.64 -23.40 6.36
CA ALA A 257 25.71 -24.31 7.01
C ALA A 257 25.02 -25.19 5.96
N SER A 258 24.72 -26.43 6.34
CA SER A 258 23.95 -27.33 5.48
C SER A 258 22.47 -27.03 5.64
N ALA A 259 21.78 -26.60 4.59
CA ALA A 259 20.31 -26.56 4.66
C ALA A 259 19.79 -28.00 4.82
N GLN A 260 19.15 -28.31 5.95
CA GLN A 260 18.59 -29.65 6.15
C GLN A 260 17.49 -29.93 5.11
N ALA A 261 17.63 -31.11 4.49
CA ALA A 261 16.96 -31.63 3.29
C ALA A 261 17.64 -31.29 1.94
N GLY A 262 18.73 -32.02 1.64
CA GLY A 262 19.18 -32.24 0.26
C GLY A 262 20.22 -31.26 -0.29
N ALA A 263 21.43 -31.26 0.27
CA ALA A 263 22.70 -30.94 -0.42
C ALA A 263 22.91 -29.54 -1.04
N ASP A 264 22.29 -28.48 -0.51
CA ASP A 264 22.70 -27.11 -0.82
C ASP A 264 23.31 -26.43 0.41
N GLU A 265 24.59 -26.06 0.31
CA GLU A 265 25.33 -25.34 1.35
C GLU A 265 24.99 -23.83 1.27
N LEU A 266 24.59 -23.22 2.38
CA LEU A 266 24.38 -21.78 2.47
C LEU A 266 25.67 -21.09 2.88
N HIS A 267 25.95 -19.94 2.26
CA HIS A 267 27.16 -19.16 2.49
C HIS A 267 26.83 -17.72 2.84
N ALA A 268 27.51 -17.17 3.86
CA ALA A 268 27.49 -15.75 4.17
C ALA A 268 28.89 -15.23 4.51
N HIS A 269 29.16 -13.96 4.24
CA HIS A 269 30.46 -13.37 4.52
C HIS A 269 30.66 -13.19 6.03
N ARG A 270 31.75 -13.74 6.58
CA ARG A 270 31.97 -13.77 8.05
C ARG A 270 31.98 -12.38 8.69
N ALA A 271 32.50 -11.37 8.01
CA ALA A 271 32.53 -10.00 8.54
C ALA A 271 31.14 -9.37 8.77
N ALA A 272 30.09 -9.93 8.16
CA ALA A 272 28.72 -9.48 8.39
C ALA A 272 28.14 -10.00 9.71
N LEU A 273 28.76 -11.02 10.31
CA LEU A 273 28.27 -11.77 11.46
C LEU A 273 29.25 -11.66 12.62
N SER A 274 29.33 -10.47 13.19
CA SER A 274 30.15 -10.23 14.37
C SER A 274 29.49 -10.84 15.61
N ASP A 275 30.28 -11.25 16.59
CA ASP A 275 29.79 -11.77 17.88
C ASP A 275 28.82 -10.76 18.53
N GLY A 276 27.64 -11.24 18.94
CA GLY A 276 26.56 -10.43 19.51
C GLY A 276 25.74 -9.58 18.52
N ALA A 277 26.02 -9.62 17.21
CA ALA A 277 25.23 -8.87 16.23
C ALA A 277 23.79 -9.42 16.12
N ARG A 278 22.80 -8.52 16.15
CA ARG A 278 21.38 -8.87 15.98
C ARG A 278 21.04 -8.90 14.49
N VAL A 279 20.66 -10.07 13.99
CA VAL A 279 20.47 -10.35 12.58
C VAL A 279 18.99 -10.37 12.24
N LEU A 280 18.61 -9.66 11.17
CA LEU A 280 17.31 -9.78 10.50
C LEU A 280 17.46 -10.58 9.22
N LEU A 281 16.65 -11.64 9.03
CA LEU A 281 16.50 -12.28 7.72
C LEU A 281 15.36 -11.61 6.95
N VAL A 282 15.62 -11.20 5.71
CA VAL A 282 14.60 -10.68 4.77
C VAL A 282 14.54 -11.60 3.56
N ASP A 283 13.36 -12.12 3.25
CA ASP A 283 13.13 -13.01 2.10
C ASP A 283 11.76 -12.77 1.48
N ASP A 284 11.51 -13.29 0.29
CA ASP A 284 10.23 -13.10 -0.41
C ASP A 284 9.14 -14.06 0.06
N TRP A 285 9.43 -15.35 0.17
CA TRP A 285 8.46 -16.38 0.52
C TRP A 285 9.12 -17.52 1.29
N SER A 286 8.47 -18.03 2.34
CA SER A 286 8.83 -19.35 2.91
C SER A 286 7.64 -20.20 3.29
N GLU A 287 7.68 -21.49 2.92
CA GLU A 287 6.68 -22.50 3.33
C GLU A 287 7.30 -23.55 4.29
N THR A 288 8.42 -24.15 3.88
CA THR A 288 9.07 -25.21 4.66
C THR A 288 9.94 -24.68 5.81
N GLY A 289 10.37 -23.42 5.72
CA GLY A 289 11.34 -22.81 6.62
C GLY A 289 12.77 -23.35 6.49
N SER A 290 13.10 -24.07 5.41
CA SER A 290 14.45 -24.65 5.23
C SER A 290 15.54 -23.57 5.20
N THR A 291 15.29 -22.47 4.47
CA THR A 291 16.23 -21.33 4.35
C THR A 291 16.47 -20.67 5.70
N VAL A 292 15.42 -20.29 6.43
CA VAL A 292 15.55 -19.64 7.74
C VAL A 292 16.25 -20.53 8.76
N ARG A 293 16.00 -21.85 8.76
CA ARG A 293 16.72 -22.79 9.64
C ARG A 293 18.20 -22.88 9.29
N GLY A 294 18.54 -22.99 8.01
CA GLY A 294 19.94 -23.00 7.58
C GLY A 294 20.65 -21.68 7.91
N VAL A 295 19.96 -20.55 7.80
CA VAL A 295 20.49 -19.24 8.24
C VAL A 295 20.65 -19.18 9.75
N ALA A 296 19.69 -19.67 10.53
CA ALA A 296 19.79 -19.70 11.99
C ALA A 296 21.00 -20.52 12.45
N GLU A 297 21.25 -21.68 11.84
CA GLU A 297 22.45 -22.48 12.08
C GLU A 297 23.75 -21.74 11.71
N LEU A 298 23.75 -21.07 10.54
CA LEU A 298 24.88 -20.27 10.08
C LEU A 298 25.19 -19.13 11.06
N VAL A 299 24.17 -18.39 11.49
CA VAL A 299 24.28 -17.25 12.42
C VAL A 299 24.77 -17.73 13.79
N ALA A 300 24.19 -18.81 14.33
CA ALA A 300 24.60 -19.38 15.62
C ALA A 300 26.08 -19.79 15.66
N GLY A 301 26.65 -20.24 14.52
CA GLY A 301 28.07 -20.59 14.40
C GLY A 301 29.04 -19.42 14.57
N THR A 302 28.56 -18.18 14.58
CA THR A 302 29.39 -16.95 14.61
C THR A 302 29.35 -16.19 15.92
N GLY A 303 28.43 -16.55 16.82
CA GLY A 303 28.11 -15.76 18.02
C GLY A 303 27.13 -14.60 17.78
N ALA A 304 26.72 -14.36 16.53
CA ALA A 304 25.58 -13.48 16.23
C ALA A 304 24.24 -14.16 16.59
N GLU A 305 23.18 -13.36 16.67
CA GLU A 305 21.84 -13.79 17.06
C GLU A 305 20.83 -13.48 15.95
N LEU A 306 20.09 -14.49 15.47
CA LEU A 306 18.97 -14.24 14.57
C LEU A 306 17.78 -13.78 15.41
N VAL A 307 17.47 -12.48 15.39
CA VAL A 307 16.40 -11.91 16.23
C VAL A 307 15.06 -11.86 15.52
N GLY A 308 15.07 -11.91 14.17
CA GLY A 308 13.84 -11.80 13.41
C GLY A 308 13.93 -12.24 11.96
N VAL A 309 12.75 -12.44 11.39
CA VAL A 309 12.52 -12.83 10.01
C VAL A 309 11.37 -12.01 9.44
N SER A 310 11.57 -11.44 8.26
CA SER A 310 10.61 -10.58 7.57
C SER A 310 10.36 -11.10 6.14
N TYR A 311 9.12 -11.49 5.86
CA TYR A 311 8.69 -12.04 4.58
C TYR A 311 7.76 -11.09 3.82
N LEU A 312 7.85 -11.06 2.49
CA LEU A 312 6.79 -10.51 1.66
C LEU A 312 5.52 -11.35 1.84
N VAL A 313 5.60 -12.67 1.63
CA VAL A 313 4.50 -13.61 1.82
C VAL A 313 4.88 -14.65 2.86
N ASP A 314 4.10 -14.69 3.94
CA ASP A 314 4.29 -15.68 5.00
C ASP A 314 3.38 -16.88 4.77
N SER A 315 4.00 -17.99 4.40
CA SER A 315 3.35 -19.29 4.20
C SER A 315 3.90 -20.33 5.16
N LEU A 316 4.59 -19.92 6.23
CA LEU A 316 5.24 -20.86 7.13
C LEU A 316 4.19 -21.73 7.82
N ARG A 317 4.43 -23.05 7.80
CA ARG A 317 3.58 -23.97 8.55
C ARG A 317 3.58 -23.60 10.04
N PRO A 318 2.43 -23.68 10.74
CA PRO A 318 2.31 -23.25 12.13
C PRO A 318 3.36 -23.87 13.07
N GLU A 319 3.69 -25.15 12.87
CA GLU A 319 4.72 -25.84 13.65
C GLU A 319 6.14 -25.29 13.42
N VAL A 320 6.42 -24.80 12.21
CA VAL A 320 7.72 -24.19 11.88
C VAL A 320 7.83 -22.82 12.53
N ARG A 321 6.79 -21.99 12.40
CA ARG A 321 6.70 -20.68 13.07
C ARG A 321 6.89 -20.82 14.57
N ALA A 322 6.10 -21.68 15.22
CA ALA A 322 6.17 -21.87 16.67
C ALA A 322 7.58 -22.31 17.13
N GLY A 323 8.27 -23.12 16.32
CA GLY A 323 9.66 -23.51 16.59
C GLY A 323 10.66 -22.37 16.48
N LEU A 324 10.46 -21.40 15.58
CA LEU A 324 11.29 -20.19 15.47
C LEU A 324 11.00 -19.24 16.65
N GLU A 325 9.73 -19.00 16.95
CA GLU A 325 9.31 -18.12 18.05
C GLU A 325 9.76 -18.65 19.42
N ALA A 326 9.76 -19.97 19.62
CA ALA A 326 10.30 -20.60 20.83
C ALA A 326 11.81 -20.40 21.02
N GLN A 327 12.54 -20.07 19.94
CA GLN A 327 13.95 -19.70 19.98
C GLN A 327 14.16 -18.19 20.15
N GLY A 328 13.09 -17.40 20.31
CA GLY A 328 13.15 -15.95 20.40
C GLY A 328 13.20 -15.24 19.05
N ILE A 329 13.02 -15.96 17.93
CA ILE A 329 13.05 -15.39 16.58
C ILE A 329 11.66 -14.85 16.24
N GLU A 330 11.53 -13.54 16.11
CA GLU A 330 10.27 -12.90 15.70
C GLU A 330 9.98 -13.14 14.20
N VAL A 331 8.81 -13.69 13.86
CA VAL A 331 8.43 -13.98 12.47
C VAL A 331 7.33 -13.04 12.00
N ARG A 332 7.63 -12.21 10.99
CA ARG A 332 6.72 -11.24 10.39
C ARG A 332 6.53 -11.50 8.90
N GLY A 333 5.29 -11.42 8.46
CA GLY A 333 4.89 -11.40 7.05
C GLY A 333 4.06 -10.18 6.75
N LEU A 334 4.19 -9.62 5.54
CA LEU A 334 3.32 -8.53 5.10
C LEU A 334 1.91 -9.01 4.75
N VAL A 335 1.79 -10.23 4.24
CA VAL A 335 0.53 -10.89 3.86
C VAL A 335 0.62 -12.38 4.14
N ALA A 336 -0.52 -13.00 4.46
CA ALA A 336 -0.63 -14.45 4.62
C ALA A 336 -0.98 -15.13 3.29
N VAL A 337 -0.53 -16.37 3.10
CA VAL A 337 -0.80 -17.12 1.85
C VAL A 337 -2.30 -17.26 1.54
N ASP A 338 -3.14 -17.36 2.57
CA ASP A 338 -4.60 -17.52 2.44
C ASP A 338 -5.29 -16.29 1.84
N GLU A 339 -4.62 -15.14 1.81
CA GLU A 339 -5.12 -13.90 1.23
C GLU A 339 -4.93 -13.86 -0.30
N PHE A 340 -4.17 -14.80 -0.86
CA PHE A 340 -4.01 -14.96 -2.31
C PHE A 340 -4.94 -16.05 -2.84
N THR A 341 -6.03 -15.64 -3.49
CA THR A 341 -6.71 -16.54 -4.44
C THR A 341 -5.73 -16.89 -5.54
N ARG A 342 -5.38 -18.18 -5.67
CA ARG A 342 -4.76 -18.73 -6.89
C ARG A 342 -5.67 -18.37 -8.07
N ARG A 343 -5.34 -17.28 -8.77
CA ARG A 343 -6.00 -16.86 -10.00
C ARG A 343 -5.30 -17.50 -11.19
#